data_AF-A0A2T7B2U1-F1
#
_entry.id   AF-A0A2T7B2U1-F1
#
_cell.length_a   1.000
_cell.length_b   1.000
_cell.length_c   1.000
_cell.angle_alpha   90.00
_cell.angle_beta   90.00
_cell.angle_gamma   90.00
#
_symmetry.space_group_name_H-M   'P 1'
#
loop_
_entity.id
_entity.type
_entity.pdbx_description
1 polymer ?
#
loop_
_entity_poly.entity_id
_entity_poly.type
_entity_poly.pdbx_seq_one_letter_code
_entity_poly.pdbx_strand_id
1 'polypeptide(L)'
;MTTTTEFNVLKVMASKDRDWNWMNLDRELTMRNVPGFSQVVEIVNSLASDGLVNIEDSGNPSMPYYRVSQKGLDLLKEVNEKDLADLP
;
A
#
# COMPACT_ATOMS: atom_id res chain seq x y z
N MET A 1 0.92 0.05 14.58
CA MET A 1 -0.49 -0.40 14.41
C MET A 1 -0.97 0.30 13.17
N THR A 2 -1.19 -0.45 12.10
CA THR A 2 -1.60 0.11 10.80
C THR A 2 -3.02 0.68 10.91
N THR A 3 -3.17 1.94 10.54
CA THR A 3 -4.46 2.63 10.48
C THR A 3 -5.30 2.10 9.32
N THR A 4 -6.62 2.34 9.35
CA THR A 4 -7.53 2.01 8.24
C THR A 4 -7.08 2.63 6.92
N THR A 5 -6.53 3.86 6.96
CA THR A 5 -6.01 4.57 5.78
C THR A 5 -4.79 3.86 5.19
N GLU A 6 -3.78 3.58 6.01
CA GLU A 6 -2.57 2.88 5.57
C GLU A 6 -2.90 1.48 5.02
N PHE A 7 -3.84 0.77 5.65
CA PHE A 7 -4.28 -0.53 5.20
C PHE A 7 -5.00 -0.47 3.84
N ASN A 8 -5.84 0.54 3.61
CA ASN A 8 -6.48 0.73 2.30
C ASN A 8 -5.48 1.11 1.21
N VAL A 9 -4.45 1.89 1.53
CA VAL A 9 -3.35 2.17 0.60
C VAL A 9 -2.60 0.88 0.26
N LEU A 10 -2.30 0.04 1.25
CA LEU A 10 -1.69 -1.28 1.04
C LEU A 10 -2.52 -2.17 0.11
N LYS A 11 -3.86 -2.20 0.29
CA LYS A 11 -4.80 -2.89 -0.61
C LYS A 11 -4.73 -2.37 -2.05
N VAL A 12 -4.65 -1.05 -2.24
CA VAL A 12 -4.54 -0.45 -3.58
C VAL A 12 -3.21 -0.85 -4.24
N MET A 13 -2.10 -0.80 -3.51
CA MET A 13 -0.80 -1.22 -4.02
C MET A 13 -0.79 -2.70 -4.43
N ALA A 14 -1.39 -3.58 -3.64
CA ALA A 14 -1.48 -5.01 -3.94
C ALA A 14 -2.46 -5.35 -5.08
N SER A 15 -3.35 -4.42 -5.48
CA SER A 15 -4.39 -4.71 -6.47
C SER A 15 -3.88 -4.90 -7.90
N LYS A 16 -2.64 -4.47 -8.18
CA LYS A 16 -2.00 -4.58 -9.50
C LYS A 16 -0.50 -4.77 -9.29
N ASP A 17 0.09 -5.69 -10.04
CA ASP A 17 1.55 -5.80 -10.12
C ASP A 17 2.08 -4.65 -10.98
N ARG A 18 2.67 -3.64 -10.32
CA ARG A 18 3.14 -2.40 -10.93
C ARG A 18 4.23 -1.78 -10.08
N ASP A 19 5.17 -1.14 -10.75
CA ASP A 19 6.10 -0.19 -10.15
C ASP A 19 5.38 1.08 -9.66
N TRP A 20 4.85 1.03 -8.45
CA TRP A 20 4.24 2.20 -7.80
C TRP A 20 5.32 3.22 -7.47
N ASN A 21 5.01 4.50 -7.63
CA ASN A 21 5.75 5.62 -7.06
C ASN A 21 4.75 6.60 -6.46
N TRP A 22 5.22 7.65 -5.79
CA TRP A 22 4.32 8.58 -5.11
C TRP A 22 3.25 9.15 -6.04
N MET A 23 3.61 9.53 -7.26
CA MET A 23 2.71 10.20 -8.20
C MET A 23 1.65 9.26 -8.75
N ASN A 24 2.04 8.06 -9.18
CA ASN A 24 1.10 7.14 -9.79
C ASN A 24 0.19 6.46 -8.75
N LEU A 25 0.66 6.31 -7.50
CA LEU A 25 -0.13 5.84 -6.38
C LEU A 25 -1.11 6.91 -5.92
N ASP A 26 -0.67 8.17 -5.79
CA ASP A 26 -1.53 9.30 -5.42
C ASP A 26 -2.71 9.49 -6.38
N ARG A 27 -2.42 9.41 -7.69
CA ARG A 27 -3.44 9.44 -8.73
C ARG A 27 -4.42 8.27 -8.61
N GLU A 28 -3.93 7.06 -8.35
CA GLU A 28 -4.80 5.89 -8.19
C GLU A 28 -5.72 6.01 -6.96
N LEU A 29 -5.18 6.49 -5.83
CA LEU A 29 -5.95 6.74 -4.62
C LEU A 29 -7.03 7.79 -4.87
N THR A 30 -6.67 8.90 -5.53
CA THR A 30 -7.62 9.95 -5.93
C THR A 30 -8.73 9.40 -6.83
N MET A 31 -8.38 8.63 -7.87
CA MET A 31 -9.35 8.04 -8.80
C MET A 31 -10.30 7.05 -8.11
N ARG A 32 -9.83 6.33 -7.09
CA ARG A 32 -10.62 5.37 -6.31
C ARG A 32 -11.31 5.98 -5.10
N ASN A 33 -11.15 7.29 -4.88
CA ASN A 33 -11.63 8.01 -3.68
C ASN A 33 -11.19 7.33 -2.36
N VAL A 34 -9.95 6.82 -2.33
CA VAL A 34 -9.36 6.19 -1.15
C VAL A 34 -8.66 7.27 -0.32
N PRO A 35 -9.04 7.50 0.95
CA PRO A 35 -8.32 8.42 1.83
C PRO A 35 -6.83 8.10 1.88
N GLY A 36 -5.98 9.13 1.97
CA GLY A 36 -4.52 9.00 1.93
C GLY A 36 -3.87 9.54 0.66
N PHE A 37 -4.66 9.93 -0.35
CA PHE A 37 -4.17 10.85 -1.39
C PHE A 37 -3.65 12.16 -0.76
N SER A 38 -2.68 12.79 -1.40
CA SER A 38 -1.81 13.88 -0.93
C SER A 38 -0.86 13.54 0.22
N GLN A 39 -0.93 12.33 0.81
CA GLN A 39 -0.09 11.89 1.94
C GLN A 39 0.70 10.60 1.63
N VAL A 40 0.85 10.26 0.34
CA VAL A 40 1.41 8.97 -0.09
C VAL A 40 2.79 8.70 0.49
N VAL A 41 3.68 9.70 0.50
CA VAL A 41 5.06 9.52 1.00
C VAL A 41 5.08 9.19 2.49
N GLU A 42 4.29 9.89 3.30
CA GLU A 42 4.18 9.66 4.74
C GLU A 42 3.62 8.27 5.04
N ILE A 43 2.53 7.91 4.37
CA ILE A 43 1.88 6.60 4.51
C ILE A 43 2.81 5.47 4.09
N VAL A 44 3.49 5.60 2.96
CA VAL A 44 4.43 4.57 2.48
C VAL A 44 5.62 4.42 3.42
N ASN A 45 6.16 5.50 3.96
CA ASN A 45 7.24 5.44 4.95
C ASN A 45 6.77 4.74 6.24
N SER A 46 5.55 5.01 6.70
CA SER A 46 4.96 4.33 7.85
C SER A 46 4.81 2.82 7.57
N LEU A 47 4.20 2.45 6.44
CA LEU A 47 4.07 1.05 6.00
C LEU A 47 5.43 0.35 5.85
N ALA A 48 6.45 1.05 5.35
CA ALA A 48 7.80 0.52 5.23
C ALA A 48 8.46 0.31 6.59
N SER A 49 8.25 1.21 7.55
CA SER A 49 8.74 1.06 8.92
C SER A 49 8.12 -0.16 9.62
N ASP A 50 6.86 -0.46 9.30
CA ASP A 50 6.16 -1.68 9.74
C ASP A 50 6.57 -2.94 8.94
N GLY A 51 7.41 -2.79 7.90
CA GLY A 51 7.88 -3.87 7.04
C GLY A 51 6.84 -4.41 6.07
N LEU A 52 5.77 -3.65 5.80
CA LEU A 52 4.66 -4.04 4.89
C LEU A 52 4.92 -3.60 3.44
N VAL A 53 5.79 -2.61 3.25
CA VAL A 53 6.18 -2.08 1.94
C VAL A 53 7.70 -1.98 1.85
N ASN A 54 8.26 -2.34 0.71
CA ASN A 54 9.65 -2.11 0.34
C ASN A 54 9.74 -0.84 -0.50
N ILE A 55 10.75 -0.01 -0.22
CA ILE A 55 11.13 1.14 -1.04
C ILE A 55 12.39 0.73 -1.82
N GLU A 56 12.28 0.67 -3.15
CA GLU A 56 13.28 0.15 -4.05
C GLU A 56 13.84 1.26 -4.94
N ASP A 57 15.12 1.15 -5.31
CA ASP A 57 15.75 2.09 -6.23
C ASP A 57 15.15 1.94 -7.63
N SER A 58 14.70 3.06 -8.20
CA SER A 58 14.19 3.15 -9.57
C SER A 58 15.21 3.71 -10.56
N GLY A 59 16.40 4.08 -10.09
CA GLY A 59 17.35 4.92 -10.83
C GLY A 59 17.03 6.42 -10.74
N ASN A 60 15.93 6.81 -10.07
CA ASN A 60 15.59 8.19 -9.76
C ASN A 60 15.30 8.35 -8.26
N PRO A 61 16.22 8.97 -7.48
CA PRO A 61 16.07 9.13 -6.03
C PRO A 61 14.80 9.88 -5.59
N SER A 62 14.22 10.72 -6.44
CA SER A 62 12.99 11.45 -6.14
C SER A 62 11.71 10.66 -6.46
N MET A 63 11.84 9.49 -7.11
CA MET A 63 10.73 8.63 -7.51
C MET A 63 11.08 7.14 -7.34
N PRO A 64 11.43 6.70 -6.11
CA PRO A 64 11.66 5.28 -5.86
C PRO A 64 10.41 4.45 -6.16
N TYR A 65 10.61 3.14 -6.33
CA TYR A 65 9.51 2.20 -6.46
C TYR A 65 9.02 1.72 -5.10
N TYR A 66 7.72 1.53 -4.98
CA TYR A 66 7.06 1.00 -3.79
C TYR A 66 6.48 -0.36 -4.11
N ARG A 67 6.88 -1.39 -3.37
CA ARG A 67 6.37 -2.76 -3.54
C ARG A 67 5.81 -3.29 -2.23
N VAL A 68 4.66 -3.95 -2.29
CA VAL A 68 4.14 -4.65 -1.10
C VAL A 68 5.09 -5.79 -0.76
N SER A 69 5.52 -5.86 0.49
CA SER A 69 6.40 -6.94 0.95
C SER A 69 5.63 -8.25 1.11
N GLN A 70 6.33 -9.38 1.29
CA GLN A 70 5.67 -10.64 1.60
C GLN A 70 4.82 -10.53 2.87
N LYS A 71 5.34 -9.87 3.92
CA LYS A 71 4.59 -9.60 5.16
C LYS A 71 3.32 -8.79 4.91
N GLY A 72 3.39 -7.79 4.01
CA GLY A 72 2.22 -7.02 3.59
C GLY A 72 1.17 -7.87 2.88
N LEU A 73 1.60 -8.77 1.99
CA LEU A 73 0.69 -9.70 1.30
C LEU A 73 0.04 -10.69 2.27
N ASP A 74 0.80 -11.22 3.22
CA ASP A 74 0.30 -12.18 4.21
C ASP A 74 -0.74 -11.51 5.13
N LEU A 75 -0.49 -10.27 5.58
CA LEU A 75 -1.47 -9.46 6.32
C LEU A 75 -2.78 -9.28 5.52
N LEU A 76 -2.69 -8.97 4.23
CA LEU A 76 -3.87 -8.80 3.38
C LEU A 76 -4.68 -10.09 3.24
N LYS A 77 -4.01 -11.26 3.16
CA LYS A 77 -4.67 -12.56 3.11
C LYS A 77 -5.38 -12.87 4.42
N GLU A 78 -4.71 -12.70 5.55
CA GLU A 78 -5.29 -12.97 6.88
C GLU A 78 -6.56 -12.16 7.13
N VAL A 79 -6.60 -10.89 6.71
CA VAL A 79 -7.79 -10.06 6.84
C VAL A 79 -8.89 -10.51 5.89
N ASN A 80 -8.56 -10.82 4.63
CA ASN A 80 -9.55 -11.27 3.65
C ASN A 80 -10.15 -12.64 4.01
N GLU A 81 -9.38 -13.54 4.63
CA GLU A 81 -9.86 -14.82 5.15
C GLU A 81 -10.79 -14.63 6.35
N LYS A 82 -10.52 -13.66 7.23
CA LYS A 82 -11.41 -13.31 8.35
C LYS A 82 -12.72 -12.67 7.85
N ASP A 83 -12.63 -11.75 6.90
CA ASP A 83 -13.81 -11.14 6.25
C ASP A 83 -14.70 -12.20 5.56
N LEU A 84 -14.10 -13.29 5.03
CA LEU A 84 -14.84 -14.41 4.44
C LEU A 84 -15.42 -15.38 5.49
N ALA A 85 -14.73 -15.57 6.62
CA ALA A 85 -15.16 -16.46 7.70
C ALA A 85 -16.36 -15.91 8.50
N ASP A 86 -16.62 -14.60 8.40
CA ASP A 86 -17.73 -13.91 9.06
C ASP A 86 -18.98 -13.75 8.15
N LEU A 87 -19.00 -14.37 6.96
CA LEU A 87 -20.19 -14.45 6.09
C LEU A 87 -21.13 -15.59 6.53
N PRO A 88 -22.45 -15.35 6.64
CA PRO A 88 -23.44 -16.36 7.03
C PRO A 88 -23.65 -17.47 5.99
#